data_AF-A0A7X7DYZ0-F1
#
_entry.id   AF-A0A7X7DYZ0-F1
#
_cell.length_a   1.000
_cell.length_b   1.000
_cell.length_c   1.000
_cell.angle_alpha   90.00
_cell.angle_beta   90.00
_cell.angle_gamma   90.00
#
_symmetry.space_group_name_H-M   'P 1'
#
loop_
_entity.id
_entity.type
_entity.pdbx_description
1 polymer ?
#
loop_
_entity_poly.entity_id
_entity_poly.type
_entity_poly.pdbx_seq_one_letter_code
_entity_poly.pdbx_strand_id
1 'polypeptide(L)' 'MEYEPVLIDSKTLAERISMSVKFIEKNRNRIDGAQKIGRVWRFNWPTIMARITTGRDIIVEKGQK' A
#
# COMPACT_ATOMS: atom_id res chain seq x y z
N MET A 1 15.98 0.47 17.82
CA MET A 1 14.98 -0.22 16.99
C MET A 1 14.24 0.89 16.26
N GLU A 2 14.51 1.10 14.98
CA GLU A 2 13.85 2.17 14.21
C GLU A 2 12.35 1.87 14.12
N TYR A 3 11.52 2.87 14.43
CA TYR A 3 10.08 2.72 14.41
C TYR A 3 9.60 2.83 12.98
N GLU A 4 9.25 1.71 12.37
CA GLU A 4 8.65 1.67 11.04
C GLU A 4 7.31 2.43 11.05
N PRO A 5 7.12 3.45 10.20
CA PRO A 5 5.85 4.18 10.15
C PRO A 5 4.72 3.25 9.72
N VAL A 6 3.65 3.20 10.52
CA VAL A 6 2.48 2.36 10.25
C VAL A 6 1.80 2.76 8.94
N LEU A 7 1.73 4.08 8.67
CA LEU A 7 1.11 4.64 7.47
C LEU A 7 2.16 5.36 6.62
N ILE A 8 2.33 4.92 5.38
CA ILE A 8 3.27 5.49 4.41
C ILE A 8 2.53 6.16 3.24
N ASP A 9 3.20 7.06 2.52
CA ASP A 9 2.64 7.66 1.29
C ASP A 9 2.97 6.85 0.04
N SER A 10 2.48 7.32 -1.12
CA SER A 10 2.70 6.68 -2.41
C SER A 10 4.17 6.59 -2.82
N LYS A 11 5.00 7.57 -2.44
CA LYS A 11 6.42 7.61 -2.81
C LYS A 11 7.19 6.58 -2.01
N THR A 12 7.00 6.58 -0.69
CA THR A 12 7.61 5.60 0.20
C THR A 12 7.17 4.18 -0.14
N LEU A 13 5.87 3.97 -0.45
CA LEU A 13 5.41 2.65 -0.88
C LEU A 13 6.09 2.21 -2.19
N ALA A 14 6.10 3.09 -3.20
CA ALA A 14 6.73 2.84 -4.49
C ALA A 14 8.21 2.45 -4.35
N GLU A 15 8.97 3.18 -3.52
CA GLU A 15 10.38 2.89 -3.23
C GLU A 15 10.55 1.52 -2.57
N ARG A 16 9.73 1.20 -1.55
CA ARG A 16 9.86 -0.04 -0.77
C ARG A 16 9.58 -1.31 -1.58
N ILE A 17 8.67 -1.23 -2.56
CA ILE A 17 8.28 -2.38 -3.38
C ILE A 17 8.85 -2.31 -4.80
N SER A 18 9.77 -1.37 -5.06
CA SER A 18 10.41 -1.17 -6.36
C SER A 18 9.41 -0.99 -7.52
N MET A 19 8.38 -0.16 -7.30
CA MET A 19 7.36 0.16 -8.29
C MET A 19 7.34 1.66 -8.61
N SER A 20 6.71 2.05 -9.72
CA SER A 20 6.54 3.47 -10.03
C SER A 20 5.48 4.12 -9.13
N VAL A 21 5.71 5.36 -8.70
CA VAL A 21 4.72 6.17 -7.97
C VAL A 21 3.41 6.29 -8.76
N LYS A 22 3.50 6.43 -10.10
CA LYS A 22 2.33 6.49 -10.99
C LYS A 22 1.46 5.23 -10.92
N PHE A 23 2.07 4.05 -10.78
CA PHE A 23 1.32 2.80 -10.58
C PHE A 23 0.59 2.81 -9.24
N ILE A 24 1.26 3.21 -8.16
CA ILE A 24 0.67 3.30 -6.82
C ILE A 24 -0.51 4.28 -6.83
N GLU A 25 -0.33 5.46 -7.38
CA GLU A 25 -1.38 6.46 -7.47
C GLU A 25 -2.55 5.98 -8.31
N LYS A 26 -2.31 5.36 -9.48
CA LYS A 26 -3.37 4.83 -10.34
C LYS A 26 -4.22 3.76 -9.62
N ASN A 27 -3.60 2.94 -8.78
CA ASN A 27 -4.25 1.81 -8.12
C ASN A 27 -4.53 2.01 -6.63
N ARG A 28 -4.34 3.22 -6.09
CA ARG A 28 -4.42 3.54 -4.65
C ARG A 28 -5.67 3.02 -3.94
N ASN A 29 -6.81 3.01 -4.62
CA ASN A 29 -8.09 2.54 -4.08
C ASN A 29 -8.28 1.01 -4.11
N ARG A 30 -7.33 0.29 -4.71
CA ARG A 30 -7.26 -1.17 -4.83
C ARG A 30 -6.07 -1.76 -4.09
N ILE A 31 -5.21 -0.96 -3.49
CA ILE A 31 -4.09 -1.47 -2.68
C ILE A 31 -4.64 -1.88 -1.32
N ASP A 32 -4.28 -3.07 -0.84
CA ASP A 32 -4.66 -3.51 0.50
C ASP A 32 -4.04 -2.60 1.57
N GLY A 33 -4.77 -2.34 2.66
CA GLY A 33 -4.35 -1.38 3.67
C GLY A 33 -4.35 0.09 3.20
N ALA A 34 -4.91 0.40 2.02
CA ALA A 34 -5.07 1.78 1.59
C ALA A 34 -6.18 2.50 2.37
N GLN A 35 -5.85 3.71 2.85
CA GLN A 35 -6.74 4.56 3.63
C GLN A 35 -6.74 5.97 3.03
N LYS A 36 -7.93 6.57 2.95
CA LYS A 36 -8.09 7.97 2.55
C LYS A 36 -8.23 8.83 3.80
N ILE A 37 -7.20 9.63 4.12
CA ILE A 37 -7.18 10.55 5.26
C ILE A 37 -7.35 11.96 4.71
N GLY A 38 -8.55 12.52 4.84
CA GLY A 38 -8.93 13.76 4.18
C GLY A 38 -8.80 13.65 2.66
N ARG A 39 -7.84 14.37 2.08
CA ARG A 39 -7.58 14.39 0.62
C ARG A 39 -6.40 13.50 0.20
N VAL A 40 -5.63 12.96 1.14
CA VAL A 40 -4.43 12.17 0.84
C VAL A 40 -4.69 10.69 1.02
N TRP A 41 -4.00 9.88 0.22
CA TRP A 41 -3.96 8.43 0.39
C TRP A 41 -2.75 8.04 1.22
N ARG A 42 -2.96 7.15 2.19
CA ARG A 42 -1.95 6.53 3.03
C ARG A 42 -2.10 5.03 2.97
N PHE A 43 -1.02 4.31 3.19
CA PHE A 43 -0.95 2.87 3.03
C PHE A 43 -0.42 2.22 4.30
N ASN A 44 -1.15 1.25 4.84
CA ASN A 44 -0.72 0.51 6.02
C ASN A 44 0.41 -0.46 5.65
N TRP A 45 1.63 -0.15 6.09
CA TRP A 45 2.79 -0.94 5.72
C TRP A 45 2.75 -2.37 6.29
N PRO A 46 2.44 -2.61 7.57
CA PRO A 46 2.27 -3.97 8.09
C PRO A 46 1.29 -4.83 7.28
N THR A 47 0.14 -4.29 6.87
CA THR A 47 -0.83 -5.00 6.03
C THR A 47 -0.25 -5.37 4.67
N ILE A 48 0.41 -4.43 4.01
CA ILE A 48 1.04 -4.66 2.69
C ILE A 48 2.17 -5.68 2.80
N MET A 49 3.02 -5.57 3.82
CA MET A 49 4.09 -6.51 4.08
C MET A 49 3.58 -7.92 4.29
N ALA A 50 2.51 -8.11 5.08
CA ALA A 50 1.92 -9.42 5.29
C ALA A 50 1.46 -10.08 3.98
N ARG A 51 1.02 -9.31 2.98
CA ARG A 51 0.69 -9.85 1.64
C ARG A 51 1.95 -10.25 0.88
N ILE A 52 2.94 -9.37 0.84
CA ILE A 52 4.20 -9.62 0.13
C ILE A 52 4.89 -10.87 0.69
N THR A 53 4.98 -11.00 2.01
CA THR A 53 5.63 -12.16 2.66
C THR A 53 4.85 -13.46 2.49
N THR A 54 3.55 -13.39 2.17
CA THR A 54 2.72 -14.55 1.83
C THR A 54 2.58 -14.78 0.32
N GLY A 55 3.36 -14.06 -0.50
CA GLY A 55 3.37 -14.21 -1.96
C GLY A 55 2.09 -13.68 -2.64
N ARG A 56 1.33 -12.82 -1.98
CA ARG A 56 0.09 -12.23 -2.52
C ARG A 56 0.36 -10.86 -3.14
N ASP A 57 -0.29 -10.56 -4.25
CA ASP A 57 -0.29 -9.22 -4.86
C ASP A 57 -0.89 -8.20 -3.87
N ILE A 58 -0.32 -7.00 -3.82
CA ILE A 58 -0.81 -5.87 -3.00
C ILE A 58 -2.13 -5.30 -3.55
N ILE A 59 -2.44 -5.55 -4.82
CA ILE A 59 -3.71 -5.18 -5.42
C ILE A 59 -4.78 -6.21 -5.00
N VAL A 60 -5.83 -5.71 -4.38
CA VAL A 60 -7.04 -6.46 -4.06
C VAL A 60 -8.15 -6.10 -5.03
N GLU A 61 -8.74 -7.10 -5.67
CA GLU A 61 -9.96 -6.90 -6.45
C GLU A 61 -11.12 -6.60 -5.49
N LYS A 62 -11.86 -5.53 -5.77
CA LYS A 62 -13.09 -5.25 -5.04
C LYS A 62 -14.18 -6.20 -5.52
N GLY A 63 -14.29 -7.36 -4.88
CA GLY A 63 -15.47 -8.22 -5.01
C GLY A 63 -15.18 -9.70 -5.10
N GLN A 64 -14.96 -10.34 -3.95
CA GLN A 64 -15.68 -11.57 -3.61
C GLN A 64 -16.12 -11.41 -2.15
N LYS A 65 -17.33 -10.89 -1.97
CA LYS A 65 -18.13 -11.12 -0.77
C LYS A 65 -18.85 -12.45 -0.95
#